data_AF-A0A7D5SG45-F1
#
_entry.id   AF-A0A7D5SG45-F1
#
_cell.length_a   1.000
_cell.length_b   1.000
_cell.length_c   1.000
_cell.angle_alpha   90.00
_cell.angle_beta   90.00
_cell.angle_gamma   90.00
#
_symmetry.space_group_name_H-M   'P 1'
#
loop_
_entity.id
_entity.type
_entity.pdbx_description
1 polymer ?
#
loop_
_entity_poly.entity_id
_entity_poly.type
_entity_poly.pdbx_seq_one_letter_code
_entity_poly.pdbx_strand_id
1 'polypeptide(L)'
;MNIIPIKNDQELILGKFWIDVLNPLIYKSQITTRNNGTLETQNTYGNYLKFGLPDQILIKVEVNKIKVPKMMAVDLNKKSSPDKAVDGKEPGWIQLTFSSYQMNTSFPDSEFNKD
;
A
#
# COMPACT_ATOMS: atom_id res chain seq x y z
N MET A 1 8.35 -13.09 8.29
CA MET A 1 9.12 -12.32 9.29
C MET A 1 8.26 -11.19 9.85
N ASN A 2 8.31 -10.93 11.16
CA ASN A 2 7.59 -9.82 11.81
C ASN A 2 8.61 -8.83 12.38
N ILE A 3 8.40 -7.53 12.15
CA ILE A 3 9.30 -6.45 12.55
C ILE A 3 8.51 -5.43 13.37
N ILE A 4 9.03 -5.08 14.54
CA ILE A 4 8.48 -4.05 15.43
C ILE A 4 9.51 -2.93 15.53
N PRO A 5 9.13 -1.66 15.27
CA PRO A 5 10.04 -0.53 15.40
C PRO A 5 10.55 -0.37 16.84
N ILE A 6 11.85 -0.09 16.98
CA ILE A 6 12.51 0.08 18.29
C ILE A 6 12.48 1.55 18.73
N LYS A 7 12.42 2.49 17.79
CA LYS A 7 12.36 3.93 18.06
C LYS A 7 10.96 4.48 17.83
N ASN A 8 10.65 5.49 18.64
CA ASN A 8 9.31 5.93 18.95
C ASN A 8 8.79 7.01 18.01
N ASP A 9 9.14 6.98 16.71
CA ASP A 9 8.80 8.04 15.75
C ASP A 9 8.00 7.50 14.56
N GLN A 10 6.69 7.73 14.44
CA GLN A 10 5.56 7.47 15.37
C GLN A 10 4.38 6.78 14.65
N GLU A 11 4.52 6.44 13.37
CA GLU A 11 3.39 5.99 12.55
C GLU A 11 3.37 4.47 12.36
N LEU A 12 4.53 3.81 12.30
CA LEU A 12 4.61 2.36 12.07
C LEU A 12 4.40 1.58 13.38
N ILE A 13 3.50 0.60 13.36
CA ILE A 13 3.24 -0.32 14.49
C ILE A 13 3.89 -1.69 14.25
N LEU A 14 3.64 -2.28 13.08
CA LEU A 14 4.08 -3.64 12.76
C LEU A 14 4.32 -3.80 11.27
N GLY A 15 5.42 -4.42 10.89
CA GLY A 15 5.66 -4.93 9.54
C GLY A 15 5.67 -6.45 9.52
N LYS A 16 4.86 -7.07 8.66
CA LYS A 16 4.96 -8.50 8.32
C LYS A 16 5.43 -8.64 6.89
N PHE A 17 6.44 -9.49 6.68
CA PHE A 17 7.07 -9.70 5.39
C PHE A 17 7.10 -11.20 5.08
N TRP A 18 6.60 -11.56 3.90
CA TRP A 18 6.73 -12.90 3.35
C TRP A 18 7.92 -12.88 2.40
N ILE A 19 8.97 -13.60 2.80
CA ILE A 19 10.27 -13.59 2.16
C ILE A 19 10.52 -14.99 1.63
N ASP A 20 10.92 -15.13 0.38
CA ASP A 20 11.36 -16.43 -0.15
C ASP A 20 12.66 -16.88 0.54
N VAL A 21 12.77 -18.17 0.80
CA VAL A 21 13.86 -18.72 1.62
C VAL A 21 15.13 -18.88 0.80
N LEU A 22 15.00 -19.20 -0.50
CA LEU A 22 16.14 -19.44 -1.38
C LEU A 22 16.69 -18.13 -1.95
N ASN A 23 15.79 -17.23 -2.33
CA ASN A 23 16.09 -15.90 -2.83
C ASN A 23 15.41 -14.92 -1.87
N PRO A 24 16.13 -14.18 -1.01
CA PRO A 24 15.54 -13.38 0.07
C PRO A 24 14.79 -12.12 -0.44
N LEU A 25 13.76 -12.34 -1.24
CA LEU A 25 12.90 -11.37 -1.90
C LEU A 25 11.55 -11.33 -1.18
N ILE A 26 11.01 -10.12 -1.01
CA ILE A 26 9.74 -9.89 -0.32
C ILE A 26 8.62 -10.00 -1.34
N TYR A 27 7.81 -11.06 -1.31
CA TYR A 27 6.66 -11.22 -2.23
C TYR A 27 5.37 -10.61 -1.72
N LYS A 28 5.20 -10.55 -0.39
CA LYS A 28 4.08 -9.89 0.25
C LYS A 28 4.59 -9.07 1.43
N SER A 29 4.01 -7.90 1.64
CA SER A 29 4.17 -7.16 2.89
C SER A 29 2.80 -6.77 3.46
N GLN A 30 2.75 -6.63 4.77
CA GLN A 30 1.63 -6.07 5.50
C GLN A 30 2.18 -5.10 6.53
N ILE A 31 1.85 -3.82 6.35
CA ILE A 31 2.33 -2.73 7.20
C ILE A 31 1.13 -2.15 7.94
N THR A 32 1.15 -2.26 9.27
CA THR A 32 0.13 -1.66 10.13
C THR A 32 0.67 -0.34 10.68
N THR A 33 -0.08 0.72 10.45
CA THR A 33 0.22 2.05 10.98
C THR A 33 -0.77 2.45 12.07
N ARG A 34 -0.42 3.48 12.84
CA ARG A 34 -1.23 3.97 13.96
C ARG A 34 -2.50 4.65 13.49
N ASN A 35 -2.42 5.48 12.45
CA ASN A 35 -3.51 6.38 12.08
C ASN A 35 -4.17 6.01 10.73
N ASN A 36 -3.48 5.26 9.87
CA ASN A 36 -3.90 5.02 8.48
C ASN A 36 -4.25 3.55 8.21
N GLY A 37 -4.40 2.73 9.25
CA GLY A 37 -4.83 1.34 9.12
C GLY A 37 -3.71 0.40 8.66
N THR A 38 -4.08 -0.61 7.88
CA THR A 38 -3.14 -1.62 7.37
C THR A 38 -3.04 -1.54 5.85
N LEU A 39 -1.80 -1.44 5.37
CA LEU A 39 -1.43 -1.55 3.97
C LEU A 39 -0.99 -2.98 3.67
N GLU A 40 -1.54 -3.61 2.63
CA GLU A 40 -0.98 -4.85 2.08
C GLU A 40 -0.35 -4.58 0.71
N THR A 41 0.83 -5.14 0.47
CA THR A 41 1.46 -5.10 -0.86
C THR A 41 1.82 -6.49 -1.35
N GLN A 42 1.79 -6.66 -2.67
CA GLN A 42 2.29 -7.83 -3.37
C GLN A 42 3.31 -7.37 -4.41
N ASN A 43 4.51 -7.94 -4.37
CA ASN A 43 5.59 -7.60 -5.28
C ASN A 43 5.75 -8.70 -6.32
N THR A 44 5.89 -8.30 -7.58
CA THR A 44 6.22 -9.19 -8.69
C THR A 44 7.64 -8.89 -9.15
N TYR A 45 8.45 -9.93 -9.29
CA TYR A 45 9.83 -9.85 -9.74
C TYR A 45 9.96 -10.54 -11.10
N GLY A 46 10.71 -9.90 -12.00
CA GLY A 46 10.98 -10.38 -13.34
C GLY A 46 12.38 -9.96 -13.76
N ASN A 47 12.49 -8.91 -14.58
CA ASN A 47 13.74 -8.51 -15.22
C ASN A 47 14.80 -8.05 -14.21
N TYR A 48 14.36 -7.53 -13.06
CA TYR A 48 15.25 -6.95 -12.05
C TYR A 48 15.42 -7.83 -10.80
N LEU A 49 15.02 -9.10 -10.88
CA LEU A 49 15.08 -10.07 -9.77
C LEU A 49 16.48 -10.19 -9.16
N LYS A 50 17.53 -10.19 -10.01
CA LYS A 50 18.93 -10.30 -9.55
C LYS A 50 19.37 -9.15 -8.64
N PHE A 51 18.69 -8.00 -8.72
CA PHE A 51 18.95 -6.81 -7.91
C PHE A 51 17.97 -6.69 -6.74
N GLY A 52 17.03 -7.63 -6.61
CA GLY A 52 15.96 -7.58 -5.60
C GLY A 52 14.97 -6.44 -5.81
N LEU A 53 14.89 -5.89 -7.03
CA LEU A 53 13.98 -4.80 -7.37
C LEU A 53 12.71 -5.37 -8.02
N PRO A 54 11.51 -4.96 -7.58
CA PRO A 54 10.26 -5.44 -8.15
C PRO A 54 9.98 -4.77 -9.50
N ASP A 55 9.44 -5.53 -10.44
CA ASP A 55 8.89 -5.01 -11.69
C ASP A 55 7.50 -4.40 -11.45
N GLN A 56 6.77 -4.90 -10.45
CA GLN A 56 5.45 -4.41 -10.07
C GLN A 56 5.22 -4.49 -8.56
N ILE A 57 4.50 -3.52 -8.02
CA ILE A 57 3.95 -3.57 -6.67
C ILE A 57 2.44 -3.33 -6.76
N LEU A 58 1.66 -4.31 -6.33
CA LEU A 58 0.21 -4.20 -6.17
C LEU A 58 -0.10 -3.89 -4.71
N ILE A 59 -0.71 -2.75 -4.46
CA ILE A 59 -1.06 -2.25 -3.13
C ILE A 59 -2.57 -2.39 -2.96
N LYS A 60 -2.99 -3.05 -1.89
CA LYS A 60 -4.39 -3.13 -1.48
C LYS A 60 -4.68 -2.08 -0.42
N VAL A 61 -5.68 -1.25 -0.68
CA VAL A 61 -6.14 -0.21 0.24
C VAL A 61 -7.52 -0.58 0.76
N GLU A 62 -7.62 -0.80 2.07
CA GLU A 62 -8.91 -0.99 2.73
C GLU A 62 -9.65 0.35 2.87
N VAL A 63 -10.78 0.49 2.19
CA VAL A 63 -11.58 1.72 2.20
C VAL A 63 -12.51 1.75 3.42
N ASN A 64 -11.94 1.76 4.62
CA ASN A 64 -12.73 1.76 5.85
C ASN A 64 -13.26 3.16 6.19
N LYS A 65 -14.55 3.38 5.89
CA LYS A 65 -15.48 4.37 6.47
C LYS A 65 -15.01 5.83 6.51
N ILE A 66 -15.00 6.51 5.36
CA ILE A 66 -15.38 7.93 5.38
C ILE A 66 -16.85 7.97 5.82
N LYS A 67 -17.12 8.36 7.07
CA LYS A 67 -18.48 8.56 7.57
C LYS A 67 -19.11 9.68 6.76
N VAL A 68 -19.95 9.34 5.78
CA VAL A 68 -20.74 10.32 5.03
C VAL A 68 -21.58 11.09 6.05
N PRO A 69 -21.44 12.42 6.15
CA PRO A 69 -22.23 13.22 7.08
C PRO A 69 -23.72 13.00 6.82
N LYS A 70 -24.50 12.75 7.87
CA LYS A 70 -25.96 12.49 7.76
C LYS A 70 -26.71 13.55 6.94
N MET A 71 -26.21 14.79 6.88
CA MET A 71 -26.79 15.86 6.05
C MET A 71 -26.74 15.57 4.54
N MET A 72 -25.77 14.78 4.06
CA MET A 72 -25.66 14.41 2.64
C MET A 72 -26.52 13.20 2.25
N ALA A 73 -27.10 12.49 3.23
CA ALA A 73 -27.94 11.31 2.99
C ALA A 73 -29.43 11.64 2.78
N VAL A 74 -29.86 12.87 3.03
CA VAL A 74 -31.28 13.27 2.98
C VAL A 74 -31.81 13.38 1.54
N ASP A 75 -30.96 13.72 0.58
CA ASP A 75 -31.38 13.94 -0.81
C ASP A 75 -31.49 12.64 -1.64
N LEU A 76 -30.95 11.53 -1.12
CA LEU A 76 -30.95 10.23 -1.82
C LEU A 76 -32.23 9.41 -1.59
N ASN A 77 -33.08 9.79 -0.63
CA ASN A 77 -34.26 9.01 -0.24
C ASN A 77 -35.54 9.31 -1.05
N LYS A 78 -35.48 10.10 -2.13
CA LYS A 78 -36.71 10.45 -2.87
C LYS A 78 -37.11 9.53 -4.02
N LYS A 79 -36.25 8.67 -4.57
CA LYS A 79 -36.66 7.64 -5.56
C LYS A 79 -35.67 6.48 -5.66
N SER A 80 -35.97 5.34 -5.07
CA SER A 80 -35.76 3.99 -5.65
C SER A 80 -36.06 2.89 -4.61
N SER A 81 -36.55 1.77 -5.13
CA SER A 81 -36.98 0.52 -4.48
C SER A 81 -35.92 -0.10 -3.56
N PRO A 82 -36.26 -1.09 -2.68
CA PRO A 82 -35.30 -1.70 -1.77
C PRO A 82 -34.39 -2.66 -2.55
N ASP A 83 -33.41 -2.12 -3.25
CA ASP A 83 -32.31 -2.91 -3.78
C ASP A 83 -31.46 -3.39 -2.60
N LYS A 84 -31.24 -4.70 -2.58
CA LYS A 84 -30.45 -5.42 -1.59
C LYS A 84 -29.13 -4.67 -1.39
N ALA A 85 -28.94 -4.15 -0.18
CA ALA A 85 -27.67 -3.56 0.20
C ALA A 85 -26.58 -4.62 0.03
N VAL A 86 -25.76 -4.49 -1.02
CA VAL A 86 -24.47 -5.16 -1.11
C VAL A 86 -23.60 -4.49 -0.04
N ASP A 87 -23.70 -5.01 1.17
CA ASP A 87 -22.86 -4.64 2.29
C ASP A 87 -21.45 -5.20 2.04
N GLY A 88 -20.57 -4.36 1.52
CA GLY A 88 -19.18 -4.70 1.25
C GLY A 88 -18.63 -3.94 0.07
N LYS A 89 -18.20 -2.69 0.27
CA LYS A 89 -17.37 -2.02 -0.74
C LYS A 89 -16.06 -2.79 -0.86
N GLU A 90 -15.77 -3.29 -2.06
CA GLU A 90 -14.54 -4.01 -2.37
C GLU A 90 -13.29 -3.15 -2.08
N PRO A 91 -12.16 -3.76 -1.71
CA PRO A 91 -10.91 -3.03 -1.50
C PRO A 91 -10.45 -2.33 -2.78
N GLY A 92 -9.88 -1.14 -2.63
CA GLY A 92 -9.24 -0.42 -3.73
C GLY A 92 -7.84 -0.99 -4.00
N TRP A 93 -7.38 -0.90 -5.24
CA TRP A 93 -6.07 -1.39 -5.65
C TRP A 93 -5.26 -0.29 -6.35
N ILE A 94 -4.00 -0.16 -5.98
CA ILE A 94 -3.03 0.72 -6.65
C ILE A 94 -1.94 -0.18 -7.22
N GLN A 95 -1.71 -0.10 -8.52
CA GLN A 95 -0.64 -0.84 -9.19
C GLN A 95 0.48 0.12 -9.57
N LEU A 96 1.68 -0.14 -9.05
CA LEU A 96 2.92 0.50 -9.46
C LEU A 96 3.64 -0.45 -10.40
N THR A 97 4.07 0.04 -11.56
CA THR A 97 4.89 -0.71 -12.53
C THR A 97 6.19 0.04 -12.73
N PHE A 98 7.30 -0.69 -12.66
CA PHE A 98 8.64 -0.12 -12.74
C PHE A 98 9.34 -0.64 -13.99
N SER A 99 10.02 0.27 -14.68
CA SER A 99 10.78 -0.04 -15.88
C SER A 99 12.03 0.82 -15.92
N SER A 100 13.08 0.29 -16.54
CA SER A 100 14.32 1.04 -16.84
C SER A 100 15.02 1.58 -15.59
N TYR A 101 15.13 0.76 -14.54
CA TYR A 101 15.94 1.10 -13.37
C TYR A 101 17.35 1.50 -13.79
N GLN A 102 17.77 2.67 -13.33
CA GLN A 102 19.17 3.11 -13.40
C GLN A 102 19.77 2.93 -12.00
N MET A 103 20.87 2.17 -11.93
CA MET A 103 21.56 1.87 -10.68
C MET A 103 22.95 2.47 -10.69
N ASN A 104 23.45 2.86 -9.52
CA ASN A 104 24.77 3.47 -9.37
C ASN A 104 25.00 4.69 -10.27
N THR A 105 23.93 5.43 -10.58
CA THR A 105 24.01 6.73 -11.23
C THR A 105 24.52 7.73 -10.20
N SER A 106 25.66 8.33 -10.46
CA SER A 106 26.22 9.39 -9.60
C SER A 106 25.35 10.64 -9.72
N PHE A 107 24.48 10.86 -8.74
CA PHE A 107 23.74 12.12 -8.61
C PHE A 107 24.56 13.12 -7.80
N PRO A 108 24.60 14.41 -8.20
CA PRO A 108 25.25 15.43 -7.39
C PRO A 108 24.43 15.72 -6.11
N ASP A 109 25.12 16.08 -5.03
CA ASP A 109 24.49 16.38 -3.73
C ASP A 109 23.41 17.49 -3.83
N SER A 110 23.53 18.36 -4.84
CA SER A 110 22.56 19.42 -5.11
C SER A 110 21.14 18.91 -5.35
N GLU A 111 20.96 17.69 -5.86
CA GLU A 111 19.64 17.09 -6.11
C GLU A 111 18.88 16.74 -4.82
N PHE A 112 19.55 16.75 -3.68
CA PHE A 112 18.97 16.38 -2.38
C PHE A 112 18.73 17.60 -1.47
N ASN A 113 19.02 18.80 -1.96
CA ASN A 113 18.72 20.01 -1.23
C ASN A 113 17.21 20.29 -1.26
N LYS A 114 16.68 20.74 -0.14
CA LYS A 114 15.27 21.11 0.00
C LYS A 114 15.10 22.53 -0.55
N ASP A 115 14.21 22.71 -1.53
CA ASP A 115 13.71 24.05 -1.90
C ASP A 115 13.04 24.74 -0.70
#